data_AF-A0A7S4UCW8-F1
#
_entry.id   AF-A0A7S4UCW8-F1
#
_cell.length_a   1.000
_cell.length_b   1.000
_cell.length_c   1.000
_cell.angle_alpha   90.00
_cell.angle_beta   90.00
_cell.angle_gamma   90.00
#
_symmetry.space_group_name_H-M   'P 1'
#
loop_
_entity.id
_entity.type
_entity.pdbx_description
1 polymer ?
#
loop_
_entity_poly.entity_id
_entity_poly.type
_entity_poly.pdbx_seq_one_letter_code
_entity_poly.pdbx_strand_id
1 'polypeptide(L)'
;MHLARNSLMGRIMDWKLLGEQGVSKVYEAVSKSSTNKMSYTIVRPGYLNDDPPGGPTTLLVDTGDNLSGSISRADLAALCVEAIFRPDAHNLTLEVVNGKQGGNYPVCNSYDQVFHSLSSGYLPVSAPGCLHTSGIRGMCGVQDLTC
;
A
#
# COMPACT_ATOMS: atom_id res chain seq x y z
N MET A 1 17.64 7.26 -10.53
CA MET A 1 17.67 6.45 -11.77
C MET A 1 16.46 6.68 -12.71
N HIS A 2 15.60 7.68 -12.45
CA HIS A 2 14.27 7.82 -13.06
C HIS A 2 14.25 8.55 -14.41
N LEU A 3 15.21 9.46 -14.68
CA LEU A 3 15.15 10.36 -15.86
C LEU A 3 15.68 9.72 -17.17
N ALA A 4 16.74 8.91 -17.10
CA ALA A 4 17.38 8.36 -18.33
C ALA A 4 16.55 7.23 -18.99
N ARG A 5 15.99 6.30 -18.19
CA ARG A 5 15.14 5.21 -18.71
C ARG A 5 13.82 5.72 -19.27
N ASN A 6 13.25 6.75 -18.65
CA ASN A 6 11.96 7.28 -19.05
C ASN A 6 12.03 7.99 -20.42
N SER A 7 13.13 8.68 -20.73
CA SER A 7 13.37 9.27 -22.05
C SER A 7 13.52 8.20 -23.16
N LEU A 8 14.17 7.08 -22.85
CA LEU A 8 14.36 5.94 -23.77
C LEU A 8 13.07 5.17 -24.07
N MET A 9 12.08 5.19 -23.18
CA MET A 9 10.78 4.55 -23.36
C MET A 9 9.66 5.52 -23.76
N GLY A 10 10.02 6.66 -24.38
CA GLY A 10 9.03 7.60 -24.90
C GLY A 10 8.20 8.32 -23.82
N ARG A 11 8.78 8.52 -22.63
CA ARG A 11 8.11 9.09 -21.44
C ARG A 11 6.97 8.25 -20.88
N ILE A 12 6.94 6.95 -21.15
CA ILE A 12 5.87 6.06 -20.68
C ILE A 12 5.69 6.08 -19.15
N MET A 13 6.77 6.29 -18.39
CA MET A 13 6.69 6.34 -16.93
C MET A 13 6.07 7.65 -16.45
N ASP A 14 6.32 8.77 -17.13
CA ASP A 14 5.62 10.04 -16.83
C ASP A 14 4.12 9.89 -17.02
N TRP A 15 3.70 9.21 -18.11
CA TRP A 15 2.29 9.00 -18.38
C TRP A 15 1.62 8.08 -17.37
N LYS A 16 2.33 7.04 -16.90
CA LYS A 16 1.84 6.19 -15.80
C LYS A 16 1.66 7.01 -14.53
N LEU A 17 2.67 7.77 -14.14
CA LEU A 17 2.61 8.62 -12.95
C LEU A 17 1.49 9.68 -13.04
N LEU A 18 1.34 10.33 -14.20
CA LEU A 18 0.24 11.28 -14.43
C LEU A 18 -1.13 10.60 -14.38
N GLY A 19 -1.24 9.37 -14.89
CA GLY A 19 -2.45 8.56 -14.78
C GLY A 19 -2.82 8.25 -13.34
N GLU A 20 -1.84 7.80 -12.55
CA GLU A 20 -2.02 7.54 -11.11
C GLU A 20 -2.47 8.79 -10.35
N GLN A 21 -1.80 9.93 -10.60
CA GLN A 21 -2.17 11.22 -10.02
C GLN A 21 -3.57 11.69 -10.45
N GLY A 22 -3.95 11.44 -11.71
CA GLY A 22 -5.27 11.75 -12.23
C GLY A 22 -6.36 10.98 -11.50
N VAL A 23 -6.20 9.66 -11.35
CA VAL A 23 -7.12 8.80 -10.60
C VAL A 23 -7.23 9.28 -9.15
N SER A 24 -6.10 9.45 -8.47
CA SER A 24 -6.07 9.93 -7.08
C SER A 24 -6.85 11.23 -6.89
N LYS A 25 -6.59 12.25 -7.73
CA LYS A 25 -7.26 13.55 -7.66
C LYS A 25 -8.77 13.47 -7.90
N VAL A 26 -9.20 12.67 -8.87
CA VAL A 26 -10.63 12.50 -9.18
C VAL A 26 -11.37 11.88 -8.00
N TYR A 27 -10.82 10.79 -7.45
CA TYR A 27 -11.44 10.12 -6.30
C TYR A 27 -11.43 11.01 -5.06
N GLU A 28 -10.34 11.75 -4.80
CA GLU A 28 -10.27 12.70 -3.70
C GLU A 28 -11.32 13.82 -3.84
N ALA A 29 -11.48 14.39 -5.04
CA ALA A 29 -12.46 15.43 -5.31
C ALA A 29 -13.90 14.94 -5.12
N VAL A 30 -14.23 13.75 -5.63
CA VAL A 30 -15.54 13.13 -5.45
C VAL A 30 -15.83 12.88 -3.98
N SER A 31 -14.85 12.37 -3.23
CA SER A 31 -14.99 12.08 -1.80
C SER A 31 -15.18 13.31 -0.92
N LYS A 32 -14.68 14.48 -1.33
CA LYS A 32 -14.93 15.76 -0.64
C LYS A 32 -16.30 16.36 -0.97
N SER A 33 -16.82 16.11 -2.17
CA SER A 33 -18.06 16.73 -2.66
C SER A 33 -19.32 15.88 -2.44
N SER A 34 -19.18 14.57 -2.22
CA SER A 34 -20.29 13.61 -2.12
C SER A 34 -20.60 13.24 -0.68
N THR A 35 -21.87 12.90 -0.39
CA THR A 35 -22.27 12.28 0.86
C THR A 35 -21.75 10.85 1.01
N ASN A 36 -21.45 10.19 -0.11
CA ASN A 36 -20.85 8.86 -0.15
C ASN A 36 -19.35 8.96 -0.50
N LYS A 37 -18.48 8.60 0.44
CA LYS A 37 -17.03 8.63 0.28
C LYS A 37 -16.58 7.48 -0.63
N MET A 38 -15.79 7.79 -1.65
CA MET A 38 -15.13 6.79 -2.49
C MET A 38 -13.67 6.64 -2.08
N SER A 39 -13.18 5.40 -2.05
CA SER A 39 -11.77 5.10 -1.86
C SER A 39 -11.16 4.57 -3.15
N TYR A 40 -9.84 4.69 -3.26
CA TYR A 40 -9.07 4.08 -4.34
C TYR A 40 -7.86 3.36 -3.76
N THR A 41 -7.35 2.38 -4.50
CA THR A 41 -6.05 1.75 -4.21
C THR A 41 -5.32 1.60 -5.54
N ILE A 42 -4.10 2.14 -5.63
CA ILE A 42 -3.26 2.01 -6.82
C ILE A 42 -2.20 0.96 -6.51
N VAL A 43 -2.21 -0.14 -7.25
CA VAL A 43 -1.22 -1.21 -7.10
C VAL A 43 -0.16 -1.08 -8.19
N ARG A 44 1.11 -0.99 -7.78
CA ARG A 44 2.29 -0.91 -8.62
C ARG A 44 3.06 -2.24 -8.52
N PRO A 45 2.72 -3.23 -9.34
CA PRO A 45 3.43 -4.50 -9.30
C PRO A 45 4.83 -4.36 -9.90
N GLY A 46 5.74 -5.22 -9.43
CA GLY A 46 6.96 -5.54 -10.16
C GLY A 46 6.70 -6.28 -11.47
N TYR A 47 7.72 -6.95 -12.00
CA TYR A 47 7.58 -7.76 -13.22
C TYR A 47 6.59 -8.90 -13.00
N LEU A 48 5.63 -9.07 -13.92
CA LEU A 48 4.64 -10.15 -13.81
C LEU A 48 5.23 -11.47 -14.32
N ASN A 49 5.09 -12.52 -13.51
CA ASN A 49 5.48 -13.89 -13.87
C ASN A 49 4.30 -14.87 -13.65
N ASP A 50 4.46 -16.10 -14.15
CA ASP A 50 3.49 -17.19 -14.03
C ASP A 50 3.94 -18.26 -13.03
N ASP A 51 4.81 -17.89 -12.09
CA ASP A 51 5.26 -18.80 -11.04
C ASP A 51 4.08 -19.19 -10.13
N PRO A 52 4.13 -20.37 -9.47
CA PRO A 52 3.13 -20.74 -8.47
C PRO A 52 3.01 -19.67 -7.37
N PRO A 53 1.80 -19.42 -6.84
CA PRO A 53 1.61 -18.43 -5.79
C PRO A 53 2.40 -18.79 -4.54
N GLY A 54 3.13 -17.82 -3.99
CA GLY A 54 3.80 -17.95 -2.71
C GLY A 54 2.89 -17.57 -1.52
N GLY A 55 1.80 -16.85 -1.78
CA GLY A 55 0.89 -16.36 -0.76
C GLY A 55 1.49 -15.22 0.08
N PRO A 56 0.82 -14.84 1.19
CA PRO A 56 1.16 -13.64 1.97
C PRO A 56 2.56 -13.68 2.59
N THR A 57 3.15 -14.86 2.77
CA THR A 57 4.51 -15.07 3.32
C THR A 57 5.63 -14.68 2.36
N THR A 58 5.31 -14.50 1.09
CA THR A 58 6.27 -14.08 0.06
C THR A 58 6.05 -12.64 -0.39
N LEU A 59 5.00 -11.98 0.08
CA LEU A 59 4.68 -10.62 -0.35
C LEU A 59 5.55 -9.61 0.39
N LEU A 60 6.18 -8.74 -0.39
CA LEU A 60 6.81 -7.52 0.08
C LEU A 60 5.99 -6.34 -0.45
N VAL A 61 5.61 -5.43 0.45
CA VAL A 61 4.82 -4.24 0.13
C VAL A 61 5.49 -2.97 0.66
N ASP A 62 5.40 -1.88 -0.09
CA ASP A 62 5.93 -0.55 0.28
C ASP A 62 5.15 0.54 -0.48
N THR A 63 5.40 1.83 -0.22
CA THR A 63 4.68 2.98 -0.81
C THR A 63 5.64 4.05 -1.38
N GLY A 64 6.93 3.72 -1.56
CA GLY A 64 8.00 4.70 -1.77
C GLY A 64 8.80 4.63 -3.08
N ASP A 65 8.41 3.80 -4.04
CA ASP A 65 9.17 3.42 -5.24
C ASP A 65 10.51 2.75 -4.91
N ASN A 66 10.50 1.94 -3.85
CA ASN A 66 11.68 1.29 -3.28
C ASN A 66 11.80 -0.18 -3.67
N LEU A 67 10.69 -0.79 -4.10
CA LEU A 67 10.66 -2.22 -4.43
C LEU A 67 11.02 -2.46 -5.90
N SER A 68 11.90 -3.43 -6.12
CA SER A 68 12.25 -3.95 -7.44
C SER A 68 12.29 -5.46 -7.35
N GLY A 69 11.54 -6.12 -8.23
CA GLY A 69 11.37 -7.57 -8.19
C GLY A 69 10.27 -8.02 -9.15
N SER A 70 9.87 -9.27 -9.01
CA SER A 70 8.78 -9.87 -9.79
C SER A 70 7.67 -10.35 -8.87
N ILE A 71 6.45 -10.45 -9.38
CA ILE A 71 5.30 -11.00 -8.68
C ILE A 71 4.55 -11.98 -9.57
N SER A 72 4.05 -13.07 -8.98
CA SER A 72 3.15 -13.98 -9.65
C SER A 72 1.81 -13.30 -9.94
N ARG A 73 1.25 -13.55 -11.12
CA ARG A 73 -0.09 -13.04 -11.46
C ARG A 73 -1.15 -13.50 -10.46
N ALA A 74 -1.00 -14.70 -9.92
CA ALA A 74 -1.88 -15.26 -8.91
C ALA A 74 -1.83 -14.48 -7.58
N ASP A 75 -0.62 -14.20 -7.06
CA ASP A 75 -0.47 -13.44 -5.82
C ASP A 75 -0.93 -11.98 -5.99
N LEU A 76 -0.64 -11.37 -7.15
CA LEU A 76 -1.12 -10.02 -7.46
C LEU A 76 -2.65 -9.96 -7.48
N ALA A 77 -3.30 -10.92 -8.14
CA ALA A 77 -4.76 -10.99 -8.20
C ALA A 77 -5.37 -11.15 -6.80
N ALA A 78 -4.79 -12.04 -5.97
CA ALA A 78 -5.23 -12.24 -4.59
C ALA A 78 -5.08 -10.97 -3.75
N LEU A 79 -3.95 -10.27 -3.85
CA LEU A 79 -3.73 -9.00 -3.17
C LEU A 79 -4.76 -7.93 -3.59
N CYS A 80 -5.07 -7.83 -4.88
CA CYS A 80 -6.06 -6.87 -5.38
C CYS A 80 -7.47 -7.17 -4.85
N VAL A 81 -7.85 -8.45 -4.75
CA VAL A 81 -9.14 -8.85 -4.17
C VAL A 81 -9.19 -8.48 -2.69
N GLU A 82 -8.13 -8.77 -1.94
CA GLU A 82 -8.03 -8.40 -0.53
C GLU A 82 -8.09 -6.88 -0.32
N ALA A 83 -7.44 -6.08 -1.16
CA ALA A 83 -7.43 -4.63 -1.04
C ALA A 83 -8.84 -4.00 -1.10
N ILE A 84 -9.77 -4.58 -1.87
CA ILE A 84 -11.13 -4.05 -2.04
C ILE A 84 -11.90 -4.01 -0.70
N PHE A 85 -11.66 -4.97 0.19
CA PHE A 85 -12.43 -5.13 1.42
C PHE A 85 -11.75 -4.47 2.63
N ARG A 86 -10.62 -3.79 2.44
CA ARG A 86 -9.74 -3.37 3.53
C ARG A 86 -9.64 -1.86 3.62
N PRO A 87 -10.13 -1.25 4.72
CA PRO A 87 -9.98 0.18 4.96
C PRO A 87 -8.52 0.64 4.96
N ASP A 88 -7.61 -0.21 5.41
CA ASP A 88 -6.16 0.05 5.48
C ASP A 88 -5.51 0.20 4.10
N ALA A 89 -6.20 -0.21 3.03
CA ALA A 89 -5.75 -0.04 1.65
C ALA A 89 -6.33 1.22 0.98
N HIS A 90 -7.17 1.99 1.68
CA HIS A 90 -7.84 3.16 1.10
C HIS A 90 -6.88 4.32 0.86
N ASN A 91 -7.04 4.95 -0.30
CA ASN A 91 -6.30 6.12 -0.76
C ASN A 91 -4.78 5.91 -0.77
N LEU A 92 -4.36 4.67 -1.02
CA LEU A 92 -2.97 4.26 -0.98
C LEU A 92 -2.46 3.89 -2.38
N THR A 93 -1.23 4.30 -2.67
CA THR A 93 -0.44 3.73 -3.76
C THR A 93 0.57 2.77 -3.14
N LEU A 94 0.46 1.47 -3.42
CA LEU A 94 1.37 0.47 -2.91
C LEU A 94 2.13 -0.24 -4.03
N GLU A 95 3.38 -0.54 -3.76
CA GLU A 95 4.20 -1.45 -4.54
C GLU A 95 4.11 -2.86 -3.99
N VAL A 96 4.22 -3.84 -4.89
CA VAL A 96 4.21 -5.24 -4.50
C VAL A 96 5.15 -6.07 -5.36
N VAL A 97 5.95 -6.90 -4.69
CA VAL A 97 6.78 -7.94 -5.30
C VAL A 97 6.73 -9.23 -4.47
N ASN A 98 6.99 -10.38 -5.08
CA ASN A 98 7.37 -11.57 -4.31
C ASN A 98 8.85 -11.46 -3.92
N GLY A 99 9.17 -11.85 -2.68
CA GLY A 99 10.53 -11.83 -2.16
C GLY A 99 10.63 -12.48 -0.78
N LYS A 100 11.85 -12.49 -0.25
CA LYS A 100 12.10 -13.01 1.11
C LYS A 100 11.73 -11.95 2.14
N GLN A 101 10.79 -12.27 3.02
CA GLN A 101 10.48 -11.46 4.20
C GLN A 101 11.59 -11.54 5.27
N GLY A 102 11.61 -10.54 6.16
CA GLY A 102 12.61 -10.40 7.21
C GLY A 102 13.71 -9.39 6.85
N GLY A 103 14.39 -8.89 7.88
CA GLY A 103 15.29 -7.73 7.75
C GLY A 103 14.48 -6.43 7.90
N ASN A 104 14.48 -5.58 6.88
CA ASN A 104 13.76 -4.30 6.89
C ASN A 104 12.27 -4.42 6.58
N TYR A 105 11.79 -5.59 6.17
CA TYR A 105 10.38 -5.86 5.88
C TYR A 105 9.77 -6.80 6.92
N PRO A 106 8.52 -6.55 7.35
CA PRO A 106 7.84 -7.38 8.33
C PRO A 106 7.62 -8.80 7.80
N VAL A 107 7.60 -9.76 8.73
CA VAL A 107 7.19 -11.13 8.43
C VAL A 107 5.67 -11.20 8.58
N CYS A 108 4.99 -11.52 7.48
CA CYS A 108 3.54 -11.51 7.36
C CYS A 108 3.07 -12.90 6.92
N ASN A 109 2.23 -13.54 7.73
CA ASN A 109 1.64 -14.84 7.42
C ASN A 109 0.19 -14.72 6.92
N SER A 110 -0.40 -13.52 6.95
CA SER A 110 -1.75 -13.25 6.44
C SER A 110 -1.81 -11.89 5.73
N TYR A 111 -2.82 -11.71 4.87
CA TYR A 111 -3.08 -10.42 4.23
C TYR A 111 -3.40 -9.32 5.24
N ASP A 112 -3.98 -9.65 6.40
CA ASP A 112 -4.18 -8.68 7.47
C ASP A 112 -2.86 -8.05 7.93
N GLN A 113 -1.84 -8.87 8.13
CA GLN A 113 -0.52 -8.39 8.52
C GLN A 113 0.15 -7.59 7.41
N VAL A 114 -0.01 -8.01 6.15
CA VAL A 114 0.50 -7.29 4.98
C VAL A 114 -0.06 -5.86 4.93
N PHE A 115 -1.38 -5.68 4.96
CA PHE A 115 -1.98 -4.34 4.88
C PHE A 115 -1.82 -3.52 6.15
N HIS A 116 -1.89 -4.14 7.33
CA HIS A 116 -1.68 -3.43 8.59
C HIS A 116 -0.25 -2.86 8.69
N SER A 117 0.73 -3.53 8.09
CA SER A 117 2.10 -3.02 8.03
C SER A 117 2.23 -1.71 7.23
N LEU A 118 1.34 -1.47 6.27
CA LEU A 118 1.29 -0.24 5.48
C LEU A 118 0.61 0.91 6.25
N SER A 119 -0.47 0.61 6.99
CA SER A 119 -1.19 1.60 7.78
C SER A 119 -0.42 2.09 9.01
N SER A 120 0.45 1.26 9.58
CA SER A 120 1.18 1.60 10.80
C SER A 120 2.33 2.59 10.58
N GLY A 121 2.62 3.00 9.34
CA GLY A 121 3.73 3.88 9.02
C GLY A 121 5.06 3.27 9.47
N TYR A 122 5.61 2.35 8.68
CA TYR A 122 6.98 1.91 8.91
C TYR A 122 7.95 3.06 8.59
N LEU A 123 8.23 3.89 9.60
CA LEU A 123 9.43 4.71 9.64
C LEU A 123 10.63 3.75 9.48
N PRO A 124 11.54 3.96 8.52
CA PRO A 124 12.70 3.10 8.37
C PRO A 124 13.49 3.06 9.68
N VAL A 125 13.85 1.85 10.11
CA VAL A 125 14.67 1.61 11.31
C VAL A 125 16.05 2.25 11.12
N SER A 126 16.20 3.50 11.57
CA SER A 126 17.48 4.13 11.89
C SER A 126 17.29 5.41 12.71
N ALA A 127 17.03 5.25 14.00
CA ALA A 127 17.59 6.11 15.03
C ALA A 127 17.56 5.35 16.38
N PRO A 128 18.71 5.06 17.01
CA PRO A 128 18.70 4.59 18.38
C PRO A 128 18.28 5.79 19.25
N GLY A 129 17.10 5.72 19.88
CA GLY A 129 16.77 6.62 20.99
C GLY A 129 15.43 7.32 21.00
N CYS A 130 14.32 6.68 20.60
CA CYS A 130 12.99 7.20 20.95
C CYS A 130 12.06 6.10 21.46
N LEU A 131 11.88 6.06 22.78
CA LEU A 131 10.89 5.24 23.47
C LEU A 131 9.50 5.84 23.22
N HIS A 132 8.64 5.16 22.45
CA HIS A 132 7.20 5.38 22.51
C HIS A 132 6.59 4.29 23.38
N THR A 133 6.15 4.69 24.57
CA THR A 133 5.48 3.80 25.53
C THR A 133 4.06 3.51 25.06
N SER A 134 3.73 2.22 25.01
CA SER A 134 2.36 1.74 24.85
C SER A 134 1.52 2.20 26.05
N GLY A 135 0.39 2.86 25.76
CA GLY A 135 -0.53 3.42 26.77
C GLY A 135 -1.97 3.03 26.46
N ILE A 136 -2.33 1.82 26.84
CA ILE A 136 -3.70 1.33 27.04
C ILE A 136 -4.49 2.26 27.99
N ARG A 137 -5.65 2.77 27.54
CA ARG A 137 -6.84 3.25 28.29
C ARG A 137 -7.78 3.85 27.24
N GLY A 138 -9.06 3.56 27.12
CA GLY A 138 -10.04 2.86 27.95
C GLY A 138 -11.40 3.35 27.43
N MET A 139 -12.32 2.43 27.19
CA MET A 139 -13.70 2.74 26.79
C MET A 139 -14.39 3.54 27.90
N CYS A 140 -15.11 4.60 27.55
CA CYS A 140 -16.28 5.05 28.31
C CYS A 140 -17.18 5.88 27.37
N GLY A 141 -18.36 5.36 27.07
CA GLY A 141 -19.39 6.09 26.33
C GLY A 141 -20.23 6.97 27.26
N VAL A 142 -20.76 8.06 26.72
CA VAL A 142 -21.96 8.79 27.16
C VAL A 142 -22.46 9.54 25.91
N GLN A 143 -23.50 9.06 25.22
CA GLN A 143 -24.88 9.55 25.25
C GLN A 143 -25.08 11.06 24.98
N ASP A 144 -25.84 11.30 23.91
CA ASP A 144 -26.96 12.26 23.80
C ASP A 144 -26.76 13.79 23.63
N LEU A 145 -27.39 14.26 22.53
CA LEU A 145 -28.32 15.39 22.40
C LEU A 145 -27.83 16.86 22.53
N THR A 146 -28.01 17.59 21.41
CA THR A 146 -28.36 19.04 21.26
C THR A 146 -27.39 20.09 21.81
N CYS A 147 -27.10 21.22 21.16
CA CYS A 147 -27.81 22.04 20.17
C CYS A 147 -26.93 22.42 18.97
#